data_AF-A0A377WFQ8-F1
#
_entry.id   AF-A0A377WFQ8-F1
#
_cell.length_a   1.000
_cell.length_b   1.000
_cell.length_c   1.000
_cell.angle_alpha   90.00
_cell.angle_beta   90.00
_cell.angle_gamma   90.00
#
_symmetry.space_group_name_H-M   'P 1'
#
loop_
_entity.id
_entity.type
_entity.pdbx_description
1 polymer ?
#
loop_
_entity_poly.entity_id
_entity_poly.type
_entity_poly.pdbx_seq_one_letter_code
_entity_poly.pdbx_strand_id
1 'polypeptide(L)'
;MPTSRLDAFDNCRELWRECQRWLGDIEATRLAHNQAFTEAMLEQYREFFDSVESSPLNASQARAVVNGERSLLVLAGAGSGKTSVLVARAGWLLARGEAAADQILLLAFGRQAAQEMDERIRERLASDDITARTFHSLALHIIQQGSKKVPTISKLESDTAARRALLLKSWQKQCQEKKAQAKGWRLWLEEEMGWQLPEGDFWQDKKVQRRMASRLDRWVSLMRMHGGSQAEMIAGAPEAVRDLFSKRVKLMSPLMKDWKAALKAENAVDFSGLIHQAVNILDKGRFVSPWKHILVDEFQDISPQRASLLAALRRQNSQTTLFAVGDDWQAIYRFSGAQLSLTTAFNHYFGEGDCCALDTTYRFNGRIGEIANGFIQQNPHQLSKPLNSLMAGDKKAVTLLADDKLDDLLDKLSGYVKPEQRILLLARYHHLKPEALNKAATRWPHLQLDFMTIHASKGQQADYVIVLGLQEGEDAFPAPARESIMEQALLPQPEDFPDAEERRLLYVALTRARHRVWLLFNKAQPSPFVEILQALDAPVARKP
;
A
#
# COMPACT_ATOMS: atom_id res chain seq x y z
N MET A 1 35.40 43.04 3.92
CA MET A 1 35.44 43.45 5.34
C MET A 1 35.59 42.19 6.18
N PRO A 2 36.47 42.16 7.20
CA PRO A 2 36.51 41.03 8.14
C PRO A 2 35.15 40.88 8.82
N THR A 3 34.60 39.66 8.88
CA THR A 3 33.32 39.37 9.57
C THR A 3 33.36 39.79 11.04
N SER A 4 34.55 39.78 11.66
CA SER A 4 34.80 40.26 13.03
C SER A 4 34.44 41.74 13.27
N ARG A 5 34.30 42.55 12.21
CA ARG A 5 33.90 43.95 12.33
C ARG A 5 32.41 44.19 12.17
N LEU A 6 31.63 43.20 11.72
CA LEU A 6 30.18 43.37 11.45
C LEU A 6 29.37 43.71 12.70
N ASP A 7 29.80 43.24 13.88
CA ASP A 7 29.17 43.58 15.16
C ASP A 7 29.35 45.06 15.55
N ALA A 8 30.34 45.75 14.97
CA ALA A 8 30.64 47.15 15.27
C ALA A 8 29.78 48.16 14.47
N PHE A 9 28.95 47.70 13.51
CA PHE A 9 28.13 48.57 12.68
C PHE A 9 26.65 48.44 13.04
N ASP A 10 26.04 49.52 13.54
CA ASP A 10 24.65 49.52 14.01
C ASP A 10 23.65 49.00 12.97
N ASN A 11 23.87 49.31 11.69
CA ASN A 11 22.99 48.90 10.59
C ASN A 11 22.96 47.39 10.33
N CYS A 12 23.99 46.62 10.71
CA CYS A 12 24.04 45.18 10.47
C CYS A 12 24.32 44.33 11.71
N ARG A 13 24.56 44.96 12.87
CA ARG A 13 24.89 44.28 14.13
C ARG A 13 23.85 43.23 14.51
N GLU A 14 22.57 43.60 14.54
CA GLU A 14 21.50 42.70 14.98
C GLU A 14 21.29 41.55 14.00
N LEU A 15 21.27 41.83 12.69
CA LEU A 15 21.21 40.79 11.65
C LEU A 15 22.42 39.85 11.72
N TRP A 16 23.61 40.39 11.96
CA TRP A 16 24.83 39.59 12.14
C TRP A 16 24.75 38.68 13.37
N ARG A 17 24.30 39.20 14.52
CA ARG A 17 24.08 38.42 15.74
C ARG A 17 23.02 37.34 15.56
N GLU A 18 21.97 37.63 14.80
CA GLU A 18 20.95 36.64 14.42
C GLU A 18 21.55 35.53 13.56
N CYS A 19 22.32 35.86 12.52
CA CYS A 19 23.06 34.87 11.73
C CYS A 19 24.02 34.04 12.59
N GLN A 20 24.74 34.67 13.54
CA GLN A 20 25.64 33.96 14.46
C GLN A 20 24.89 33.01 15.39
N ARG A 21 23.72 33.41 15.92
CA ARG A 21 22.86 32.53 16.72
C ARG A 21 22.38 31.33 15.90
N TRP A 22 21.93 31.58 14.67
CA TRP A 22 21.53 30.51 13.75
C TRP A 22 22.69 29.54 13.47
N LEU A 23 23.90 30.04 13.21
CA LEU A 23 25.08 29.20 12.98
C LEU A 23 25.53 28.44 14.23
N GLY A 24 25.26 28.97 15.43
CA GLY A 24 25.62 28.35 16.71
C GLY A 24 24.75 27.14 17.07
N ASP A 25 23.47 27.15 16.67
CA ASP A 25 22.54 26.03 16.85
C ASP A 25 21.51 25.99 15.70
N ILE A 26 21.95 25.45 14.56
CA ILE A 26 21.18 25.48 13.31
C ILE A 26 19.86 24.73 13.45
N GLU A 27 19.88 23.55 14.07
CA GLU A 27 18.70 22.68 14.18
C GLU A 27 17.66 23.26 15.14
N ALA A 28 18.05 23.68 16.35
CA ALA A 28 17.08 24.24 17.29
C ALA A 28 16.49 25.56 16.76
N THR A 29 17.31 26.40 16.14
CA THR A 29 16.85 27.66 15.54
C THR A 29 15.88 27.41 14.39
N ARG A 30 16.20 26.45 13.50
CA ARG A 30 15.30 26.04 12.41
C ARG A 30 13.97 25.50 12.93
N LEU A 31 14.00 24.64 13.95
CA LEU A 31 12.79 24.07 14.55
C LEU A 31 11.91 25.16 15.19
N ALA A 32 12.51 26.07 15.96
CA ALA A 32 11.80 27.18 16.58
C ALA A 32 11.18 28.13 15.54
N HIS A 33 11.92 28.44 14.46
CA HIS A 33 11.41 29.22 13.35
C HIS A 33 10.22 28.54 12.66
N ASN A 34 10.36 27.26 12.32
CA ASN A 34 9.29 26.47 11.68
C ASN A 34 8.06 26.38 12.58
N GLN A 35 8.24 26.23 13.88
CA GLN A 35 7.15 26.21 14.85
C GLN A 35 6.42 27.56 14.89
N ALA A 36 7.15 28.67 15.02
CA ALA A 36 6.56 30.00 15.04
C ALA A 36 5.82 30.33 13.74
N PHE A 37 6.40 29.98 12.58
CA PHE A 37 5.74 30.09 11.29
C PHE A 37 4.44 29.27 11.24
N THR A 38 4.50 28.01 11.69
CA THR A 38 3.33 27.13 11.69
C THR A 38 2.22 27.68 12.56
N GLU A 39 2.53 28.11 13.78
CA GLU A 39 1.54 28.70 14.70
C GLU A 39 0.90 29.96 14.12
N ALA A 40 1.69 30.85 13.51
CA ALA A 40 1.17 32.04 12.83
C ALA A 40 0.24 31.68 11.67
N MET A 41 0.58 30.67 10.85
CA MET A 41 -0.26 30.22 9.74
C MET A 41 -1.57 29.59 10.23
N LEU A 42 -1.52 28.77 11.29
CA LEU A 42 -2.71 28.15 11.88
C LEU A 42 -3.67 29.19 12.46
N GLU A 43 -3.15 30.26 13.04
CA GLU A 43 -3.97 31.37 13.53
C GLU A 43 -4.55 32.21 12.39
N GLN A 44 -3.70 32.64 11.46
CA GLN A 44 -4.10 33.49 10.34
C GLN A 44 -5.15 32.82 9.45
N TYR A 45 -5.05 31.51 9.23
CA TYR A 45 -5.91 30.74 8.34
C TYR A 45 -6.86 29.80 9.10
N ARG A 46 -7.22 30.14 10.34
CA ARG A 46 -8.09 29.31 11.19
C ARG A 46 -9.39 28.91 10.49
N GLU A 47 -10.07 29.87 9.86
CA GLU A 47 -11.33 29.63 9.14
C GLU A 47 -11.17 28.57 8.05
N PHE A 48 -10.06 28.59 7.30
CA PHE A 48 -9.76 27.57 6.30
C PHE A 48 -9.64 26.18 6.92
N PHE A 49 -8.90 26.02 8.02
CA PHE A 49 -8.73 24.72 8.67
C PHE A 49 -10.02 24.20 9.33
N ASP A 50 -10.90 25.10 9.74
CA ASP A 50 -12.19 24.78 10.34
C ASP A 50 -13.23 24.34 9.27
N SER A 51 -13.10 24.79 8.02
CA SER A 51 -14.13 24.62 6.99
C SER A 51 -13.72 23.85 5.73
N VAL A 52 -12.43 23.61 5.48
CA VAL A 52 -11.94 22.97 4.24
C VAL A 52 -12.48 21.53 4.07
N GLU A 53 -12.82 20.88 5.17
CA GLU A 53 -13.33 19.50 5.19
C GLU A 53 -14.67 19.39 5.91
N SER A 54 -15.30 18.22 5.85
CA SER A 54 -16.59 17.99 6.52
C SER A 54 -16.54 18.15 8.04
N SER A 55 -15.35 18.12 8.62
CA SER A 55 -15.10 18.42 10.02
C SER A 55 -13.79 19.21 10.12
N PRO A 56 -13.65 20.09 11.13
CA PRO A 56 -12.41 20.84 11.36
C PRO A 56 -11.19 19.93 11.41
N LEU A 57 -10.10 20.36 10.78
CA LEU A 57 -8.82 19.66 10.92
C LEU A 57 -8.30 19.83 12.34
N ASN A 58 -7.86 18.74 12.95
CA ASN A 58 -7.18 18.83 14.23
C ASN A 58 -5.78 19.43 14.08
N ALA A 59 -5.11 19.69 15.21
CA ALA A 59 -3.79 20.32 15.20
C ALA A 59 -2.73 19.53 14.41
N SER A 60 -2.69 18.19 14.51
CA SER A 60 -1.69 17.38 13.80
C SER A 60 -1.92 17.38 12.28
N GLN A 61 -3.19 17.32 11.85
CA GLN A 61 -3.60 17.44 10.46
C GLN A 61 -3.28 18.82 9.88
N ALA A 62 -3.64 19.89 10.58
CA ALA A 62 -3.41 21.26 10.12
C ALA A 62 -1.90 21.59 10.05
N ARG A 63 -1.10 21.13 11.03
CA ARG A 63 0.37 21.25 10.99
C ARG A 63 0.97 20.51 9.80
N ALA A 64 0.48 19.31 9.48
CA ALA A 64 0.91 18.58 8.28
C ALA A 64 0.57 19.35 7.00
N VAL A 65 -0.62 19.97 6.93
CA VAL A 65 -1.05 20.78 5.77
C VAL A 65 -0.19 22.03 5.58
N VAL A 66 0.24 22.70 6.65
CA VAL A 66 1.06 23.93 6.57
C VAL A 66 2.52 23.64 6.25
N ASN A 67 3.02 22.43 6.56
CA ASN A 67 4.43 22.08 6.40
C ASN A 67 4.93 22.34 4.96
N GLY A 68 5.94 23.19 4.83
CA GLY A 68 6.48 23.70 3.57
C GLY A 68 7.71 22.94 3.05
N GLU A 69 8.11 21.85 3.70
CA GLU A 69 9.30 21.08 3.33
C GLU A 69 9.15 20.46 1.93
N ARG A 70 10.27 20.35 1.21
CA ARG A 70 10.27 19.90 -0.19
C ARG A 70 9.84 18.45 -0.36
N SER A 71 10.16 17.62 0.62
CA SER A 71 9.74 16.23 0.69
C SER A 71 9.11 16.03 2.06
N LEU A 72 7.82 15.72 2.10
CA LEU A 72 7.11 15.49 3.35
C LEU A 72 6.47 14.11 3.32
N LEU A 73 6.78 13.29 4.32
CA LEU A 73 6.05 12.07 4.62
C LEU A 73 5.07 12.34 5.78
N VAL A 74 3.77 12.23 5.50
CA VAL A 74 2.72 12.27 6.51
C VAL A 74 2.38 10.83 6.91
N LEU A 75 2.79 10.44 8.09
CA LEU A 75 2.48 9.16 8.71
C LEU A 75 1.07 9.18 9.28
N ALA A 76 0.14 8.60 8.54
CA ALA A 76 -1.27 8.71 8.85
C ALA A 76 -1.84 7.34 9.18
N GLY A 77 -2.04 7.03 10.46
CA GLY A 77 -2.58 5.73 10.90
C GLY A 77 -3.99 5.45 10.37
N ALA A 78 -4.48 4.22 10.56
CA ALA A 78 -5.82 3.83 10.16
C ALA A 78 -6.91 4.77 10.71
N GLY A 79 -7.68 5.41 9.83
CA GLY A 79 -8.79 6.30 10.22
C GLY A 79 -8.38 7.70 10.68
N SER A 80 -7.14 8.13 10.43
CA SER A 80 -6.62 9.45 10.82
C SER A 80 -6.93 10.61 9.85
N GLY A 81 -7.66 10.33 8.76
CA GLY A 81 -8.02 11.36 7.77
C GLY A 81 -6.96 11.62 6.70
N LYS A 82 -6.26 10.57 6.22
CA LYS A 82 -5.23 10.65 5.16
C LYS A 82 -5.68 11.52 3.97
N THR A 83 -6.81 11.13 3.38
CA THR A 83 -7.40 11.80 2.21
C THR A 83 -7.87 13.22 2.56
N SER A 84 -8.35 13.47 3.78
CA SER A 84 -8.71 14.82 4.25
C SER A 84 -7.50 15.75 4.23
N VAL A 85 -6.36 15.29 4.75
CA VAL A 85 -5.11 16.06 4.77
C VAL A 85 -4.58 16.30 3.36
N LEU A 86 -4.70 15.31 2.48
CA LEU A 86 -4.26 15.44 1.09
C LEU A 86 -5.08 16.49 0.32
N VAL A 87 -6.42 16.47 0.45
CA VAL A 87 -7.32 17.45 -0.15
C VAL A 87 -7.11 18.84 0.46
N ALA A 88 -7.00 18.92 1.79
CA ALA A 88 -6.71 20.17 2.47
C ALA A 88 -5.34 20.75 2.05
N ARG A 89 -4.33 19.93 1.78
CA ARG A 89 -3.05 20.41 1.24
C ARG A 89 -3.20 20.99 -0.16
N ALA A 90 -3.99 20.38 -1.03
CA ALA A 90 -4.29 20.95 -2.35
C ALA A 90 -5.01 22.31 -2.20
N GLY A 91 -6.02 22.39 -1.33
CA GLY A 91 -6.73 23.64 -1.03
C GLY A 91 -5.82 24.72 -0.43
N TRP A 92 -4.89 24.33 0.44
CA TRP A 92 -3.91 25.23 1.06
C TRP A 92 -3.01 25.89 0.02
N LEU A 93 -2.48 25.08 -0.92
CA LEU A 93 -1.61 25.57 -2.00
C LEU A 93 -2.33 26.59 -2.91
N LEU A 94 -3.62 26.35 -3.18
CA LEU A 94 -4.46 27.29 -3.93
C LEU A 94 -4.72 28.57 -3.12
N ALA A 95 -5.15 28.44 -1.87
CA ALA A 95 -5.49 29.56 -0.99
C ALA A 95 -4.31 30.50 -0.73
N ARG A 96 -3.09 29.92 -0.69
CA ARG A 96 -1.84 30.67 -0.52
C ARG A 96 -1.27 31.23 -1.83
N GLY A 97 -1.83 30.85 -2.97
CA GLY A 97 -1.29 31.22 -4.29
C GLY A 97 0.09 30.62 -4.58
N GLU A 98 0.46 29.53 -3.90
CA GLU A 98 1.73 28.83 -4.14
C GLU A 98 1.70 28.04 -5.45
N ALA A 99 0.50 27.63 -5.87
CA ALA A 99 0.25 26.91 -7.11
C ALA A 99 -1.09 27.29 -7.74
N ALA A 100 -1.13 27.29 -9.07
CA ALA A 100 -2.38 27.16 -9.81
C ALA A 100 -2.84 25.69 -9.81
N ALA A 101 -4.13 25.44 -10.08
CA ALA A 101 -4.70 24.10 -10.03
C ALA A 101 -4.00 23.10 -10.97
N ASP A 102 -3.63 23.53 -12.17
CA ASP A 102 -2.89 22.73 -13.16
C ASP A 102 -1.43 22.44 -12.75
N GLN A 103 -0.92 23.11 -11.72
CA GLN A 103 0.40 22.90 -11.13
C GLN A 103 0.39 21.89 -9.96
N ILE A 104 -0.77 21.35 -9.60
CA ILE A 104 -0.94 20.36 -8.53
C ILE A 104 -1.25 18.99 -9.15
N LEU A 105 -0.43 17.99 -8.85
CA LEU A 105 -0.64 16.60 -9.27
C LEU A 105 -1.03 15.74 -8.07
N LEU A 106 -2.23 15.17 -8.10
CA LEU A 106 -2.68 14.19 -7.12
C LEU A 106 -2.58 12.76 -7.66
N LEU A 107 -2.00 11.87 -6.88
CA LEU A 107 -1.77 10.48 -7.25
C LEU A 107 -2.41 9.48 -6.30
N ALA A 108 -3.14 8.55 -6.89
CA ALA A 108 -3.76 7.40 -6.24
C ALA A 108 -3.19 6.08 -6.80
N PHE A 109 -3.34 5.00 -6.05
CA PHE A 109 -2.97 3.66 -6.51
C PHE A 109 -4.09 2.97 -7.29
N GLY A 110 -5.36 3.22 -6.94
CA GLY A 110 -6.54 2.62 -7.56
C GLY A 110 -7.40 3.65 -8.30
N ARG A 111 -8.18 3.18 -9.30
CA ARG A 111 -9.13 4.04 -10.01
C ARG A 111 -10.22 4.58 -9.09
N GLN A 112 -10.75 3.73 -8.22
CA GLN A 112 -11.75 4.13 -7.23
C GLN A 112 -11.21 5.22 -6.29
N ALA A 113 -10.00 5.05 -5.75
CA ALA A 113 -9.38 6.07 -4.90
C ALA A 113 -9.15 7.41 -5.64
N ALA A 114 -8.78 7.37 -6.93
CA ALA A 114 -8.67 8.58 -7.73
C ALA A 114 -10.04 9.27 -7.93
N GLN A 115 -11.09 8.49 -8.23
CA GLN A 115 -12.45 9.02 -8.39
C GLN A 115 -13.00 9.63 -7.09
N GLU A 116 -12.83 8.94 -5.96
CA GLU A 116 -13.22 9.44 -4.64
C GLU A 116 -12.47 10.74 -4.29
N MET A 117 -11.19 10.86 -4.67
CA MET A 117 -10.43 12.11 -4.50
C MET A 117 -10.95 13.23 -5.41
N ASP A 118 -11.23 12.96 -6.68
CA ASP A 118 -11.80 13.95 -7.61
C ASP A 118 -13.14 14.48 -7.12
N GLU A 119 -14.04 13.59 -6.69
CA GLU A 119 -15.34 13.95 -6.11
C GLU A 119 -15.16 14.85 -4.89
N ARG A 120 -14.26 14.48 -3.98
CA ARG A 120 -14.00 15.25 -2.77
C ARG A 120 -13.40 16.62 -3.05
N ILE A 121 -12.51 16.75 -4.02
CA ILE A 121 -11.93 18.04 -4.42
C ILE A 121 -12.99 18.95 -5.00
N ARG A 122 -13.86 18.42 -5.88
CA ARG A 122 -14.97 19.20 -6.43
C ARG A 122 -15.90 19.70 -5.33
N GLU A 123 -16.25 18.82 -4.38
CA GLU A 123 -17.12 19.16 -3.26
C GLU A 123 -16.51 20.19 -2.30
N ARG A 124 -15.20 20.07 -2.00
CA ARG A 124 -14.55 20.84 -0.93
C ARG A 124 -13.86 22.10 -1.42
N LEU A 125 -13.24 22.05 -2.59
CA LEU A 125 -12.44 23.15 -3.14
C LEU A 125 -13.16 23.88 -4.28
N ALA A 126 -14.37 23.42 -4.67
CA ALA A 126 -15.13 23.96 -5.80
C ALA A 126 -14.28 24.11 -7.08
N SER A 127 -13.37 23.14 -7.29
CA SER A 127 -12.44 23.13 -8.42
C SER A 127 -12.58 21.83 -9.19
N ASP A 128 -12.73 21.94 -10.51
CA ASP A 128 -12.64 20.82 -11.45
C ASP A 128 -11.25 20.74 -12.12
N ASP A 129 -10.38 21.69 -11.83
CA ASP A 129 -9.09 21.86 -12.51
C ASP A 129 -7.98 20.98 -11.92
N ILE A 130 -8.12 20.58 -10.64
CA ILE A 130 -7.21 19.61 -10.03
C ILE A 130 -7.74 18.20 -10.33
N THR A 131 -6.98 17.44 -11.12
CA THR A 131 -7.32 16.05 -11.45
C THR A 131 -6.46 15.05 -10.68
N ALA A 132 -7.09 14.17 -9.90
CA ALA A 132 -6.46 12.99 -9.33
C ALA A 132 -6.25 11.92 -10.40
N ARG A 133 -5.05 11.35 -10.44
CA ARG A 133 -4.67 10.34 -11.44
C ARG A 133 -4.14 9.09 -10.75
N THR A 134 -4.35 7.94 -11.38
CA THR A 134 -3.52 6.78 -11.08
C THR A 134 -2.14 6.94 -11.72
N PHE A 135 -1.12 6.28 -11.18
CA PHE A 135 0.23 6.26 -11.80
C PHE A 135 0.21 5.84 -13.28
N HIS A 136 -0.65 4.89 -13.65
CA HIS A 136 -0.81 4.47 -15.05
C HIS A 136 -1.51 5.54 -15.90
N SER A 137 -2.54 6.21 -15.35
CA SER A 137 -3.20 7.34 -16.04
C SER A 137 -2.24 8.51 -16.26
N LEU A 138 -1.40 8.82 -15.27
CA LEU A 138 -0.33 9.81 -15.39
C LEU A 138 0.66 9.43 -16.49
N ALA A 139 1.16 8.18 -16.50
CA ALA A 139 2.10 7.73 -17.51
C ALA A 139 1.51 7.80 -18.92
N LEU A 140 0.23 7.41 -19.08
CA LEU A 140 -0.47 7.56 -20.35
C LEU A 140 -0.57 9.04 -20.78
N HIS A 141 -0.89 9.95 -19.85
CA HIS A 141 -0.96 11.38 -20.13
C HIS A 141 0.41 11.95 -20.60
N ILE A 142 1.49 11.59 -19.89
CA ILE A 142 2.86 12.00 -20.28
C ILE A 142 3.20 11.50 -21.68
N ILE A 143 2.85 10.25 -22.00
CA ILE A 143 3.12 9.68 -23.33
C ILE A 143 2.29 10.38 -24.41
N GLN A 144 1.01 10.66 -24.14
CA GLN A 144 0.13 11.36 -25.07
C GLN A 144 0.65 12.75 -25.44
N GLN A 145 1.21 13.47 -24.47
CA GLN A 145 1.72 14.82 -24.67
C GLN A 145 3.16 14.82 -25.24
N GLY A 146 3.99 13.85 -24.86
CA GLY A 146 5.40 13.77 -25.27
C GLY A 146 5.69 12.90 -26.50
N SER A 147 4.68 12.27 -27.10
CA SER A 147 4.81 11.40 -28.28
C SER A 147 3.65 11.56 -29.25
N LYS A 148 3.96 11.61 -30.56
CA LYS A 148 2.93 11.59 -31.62
C LYS A 148 2.16 10.26 -31.69
N LYS A 149 2.73 9.19 -31.14
CA LYS A 149 2.12 7.85 -31.13
C LYS A 149 1.68 7.53 -29.72
N VAL A 150 0.38 7.56 -29.49
CA VAL A 150 -0.24 7.12 -28.24
C VAL A 150 -0.35 5.59 -28.27
N PRO A 151 0.26 4.87 -27.32
CA PRO A 151 0.13 3.44 -27.26
C PRO A 151 -1.26 3.05 -26.73
N THR A 152 -1.83 1.99 -27.29
CA THR A 152 -3.01 1.35 -26.71
C THR A 152 -2.57 0.45 -25.56
N ILE A 153 -3.29 0.44 -24.45
CA ILE A 153 -3.03 -0.52 -23.37
C ILE A 153 -3.55 -1.88 -23.83
N SER A 154 -2.74 -2.92 -23.72
CA SER A 154 -3.13 -4.26 -24.17
C SER A 154 -4.33 -4.78 -23.41
N LYS A 155 -5.23 -5.48 -24.12
CA LYS A 155 -6.40 -6.13 -23.49
C LYS A 155 -5.99 -7.18 -22.47
N LEU A 156 -4.78 -7.74 -22.62
CA LEU A 156 -4.21 -8.71 -21.70
C LEU A 156 -3.96 -8.16 -20.29
N GLU A 157 -3.97 -6.83 -20.09
CA GLU A 157 -3.92 -6.25 -18.74
C GLU A 157 -5.23 -6.41 -17.98
N SER A 158 -6.34 -6.14 -18.67
CA SER A 158 -7.69 -6.22 -18.08
C SER A 158 -8.31 -7.60 -18.14
N ASP A 159 -7.92 -8.43 -19.10
CA ASP A 159 -8.49 -9.75 -19.32
C ASP A 159 -7.61 -10.88 -18.78
N THR A 160 -7.90 -11.26 -17.53
CA THR A 160 -7.21 -12.37 -16.85
C THR A 160 -7.39 -13.71 -17.56
N ALA A 161 -8.53 -13.96 -18.20
CA ALA A 161 -8.78 -15.21 -18.90
C ALA A 161 -7.93 -15.29 -20.18
N ALA A 162 -7.91 -14.24 -20.99
CA ALA A 162 -7.09 -14.16 -22.19
C ALA A 162 -5.60 -14.24 -21.87
N ARG A 163 -5.14 -13.54 -20.83
CA ARG A 163 -3.75 -13.59 -20.36
C ARG A 163 -3.33 -15.00 -19.94
N ARG A 164 -4.14 -15.66 -19.11
CA ARG A 164 -3.87 -17.05 -18.69
C ARG A 164 -3.88 -18.02 -19.87
N ALA A 165 -4.80 -17.86 -20.82
CA ALA A 165 -4.86 -18.70 -22.01
C ALA A 165 -3.61 -18.54 -22.89
N LEU A 166 -3.13 -17.31 -23.11
CA LEU A 166 -1.89 -17.05 -23.85
C LEU A 166 -0.69 -17.75 -23.21
N LEU A 167 -0.51 -17.55 -21.91
CA LEU A 167 0.62 -18.11 -21.16
C LEU A 167 0.58 -19.64 -21.11
N LEU A 168 -0.60 -20.21 -20.90
CA LEU A 168 -0.78 -21.66 -20.87
C LEU A 168 -0.48 -22.27 -22.24
N LYS A 169 -0.96 -21.66 -23.33
CA LYS A 169 -0.67 -22.11 -24.70
C LYS A 169 0.84 -22.07 -25.00
N SER A 170 1.52 -20.99 -24.59
CA SER A 170 2.97 -20.85 -24.75
C SER A 170 3.72 -21.95 -23.99
N TRP A 171 3.34 -22.20 -22.73
CA TRP A 171 3.92 -23.24 -21.90
C TRP A 171 3.71 -24.66 -22.48
N GLN A 172 2.49 -24.98 -22.92
CA GLN A 172 2.19 -26.28 -23.54
C GLN A 172 3.01 -26.49 -24.82
N LYS A 173 3.07 -25.48 -25.68
CA LYS A 173 3.87 -25.51 -26.90
C LYS A 173 5.34 -25.77 -26.58
N GLN A 174 5.90 -25.08 -25.58
CA GLN A 174 7.27 -25.24 -25.14
C GLN A 174 7.56 -26.67 -24.64
N CYS A 175 6.67 -27.26 -23.84
CA CYS A 175 6.79 -28.64 -23.38
C CYS A 175 6.69 -29.65 -24.53
N GLN A 176 5.77 -29.42 -25.47
CA GLN A 176 5.55 -30.30 -26.62
C GLN A 176 6.73 -30.29 -27.61
N GLU A 177 7.27 -29.12 -27.93
CA GLU A 177 8.30 -28.96 -28.96
C GLU A 177 9.71 -29.33 -28.49
N LYS A 178 10.00 -29.21 -27.18
CA LYS A 178 11.36 -29.39 -26.65
C LYS A 178 11.37 -30.28 -25.41
N LYS A 179 11.82 -31.54 -25.56
CA LYS A 179 11.98 -32.50 -24.45
C LYS A 179 12.76 -31.94 -23.27
N ALA A 180 13.82 -31.16 -23.52
CA ALA A 180 14.62 -30.53 -22.45
C ALA A 180 13.79 -29.51 -21.62
N GLN A 181 12.87 -28.79 -22.25
CA GLN A 181 11.99 -27.84 -21.56
C GLN A 181 10.93 -28.57 -20.74
N ALA A 182 10.28 -29.60 -21.32
CA ALA A 182 9.34 -30.44 -20.56
C ALA A 182 9.99 -31.06 -19.32
N LYS A 183 11.22 -31.58 -19.46
CA LYS A 183 12.00 -32.10 -18.33
C LYS A 183 12.29 -31.02 -17.29
N GLY A 184 12.72 -29.83 -17.72
CA GLY A 184 13.00 -28.71 -16.82
C GLY A 184 11.77 -28.23 -16.04
N TRP A 185 10.62 -28.17 -16.70
CA TRP A 185 9.34 -27.84 -16.06
C TRP A 185 8.88 -28.92 -15.09
N ARG A 186 8.97 -30.20 -15.46
CA ARG A 186 8.65 -31.31 -14.56
C ARG A 186 9.49 -31.23 -13.28
N LEU A 187 10.82 -31.10 -13.44
CA LEU A 187 11.77 -30.98 -12.33
C LEU A 187 11.40 -29.82 -11.41
N TRP A 188 11.12 -28.64 -11.97
CA TRP A 188 10.75 -27.47 -11.19
C TRP A 188 9.46 -27.71 -10.37
N LEU A 189 8.43 -28.25 -11.02
CA LEU A 189 7.13 -28.45 -10.39
C LEU A 189 7.14 -29.56 -9.32
N GLU A 190 7.88 -30.63 -9.56
CA GLU A 190 8.00 -31.73 -8.60
C GLU A 190 8.90 -31.35 -7.42
N GLU A 191 10.12 -30.88 -7.69
CA GLU A 191 11.13 -30.68 -6.64
C GLU A 191 10.89 -29.42 -5.80
N GLU A 192 10.56 -28.28 -6.42
CA GLU A 192 10.38 -27.03 -5.66
C GLU A 192 8.94 -26.81 -5.22
N MET A 193 7.98 -27.16 -6.08
CA MET A 193 6.58 -26.87 -5.80
C MET A 193 5.84 -28.04 -5.14
N GLY A 194 6.45 -29.24 -5.08
CA GLY A 194 5.87 -30.45 -4.50
C GLY A 194 4.67 -30.98 -5.28
N TRP A 195 4.63 -30.81 -6.61
CA TRP A 195 3.49 -31.24 -7.42
C TRP A 195 3.64 -32.72 -7.76
N GLN A 196 2.55 -33.47 -7.60
CA GLN A 196 2.44 -34.81 -8.17
C GLN A 196 1.96 -34.68 -9.61
N LEU A 197 2.85 -34.93 -10.57
CA LEU A 197 2.54 -34.86 -11.99
C LEU A 197 2.30 -36.25 -12.57
N PRO A 198 1.34 -36.40 -13.52
CA PRO A 198 1.15 -37.66 -14.21
C PRO A 198 2.35 -37.99 -15.12
N GLU A 199 2.52 -39.28 -15.39
CA GLU A 199 3.47 -39.76 -16.39
C GLU A 199 3.12 -39.24 -17.80
N GLY A 200 4.12 -39.14 -18.67
CA GLY A 200 3.93 -38.63 -20.04
C GLY A 200 3.69 -37.12 -20.10
N ASP A 201 2.66 -36.72 -20.86
CA ASP A 201 2.40 -35.33 -21.24
C ASP A 201 1.62 -34.56 -20.17
N PHE A 202 2.24 -34.35 -19.00
CA PHE A 202 1.62 -33.68 -17.85
C PHE A 202 1.07 -32.28 -18.14
N TRP A 203 1.54 -31.61 -19.19
CA TRP A 203 1.02 -30.32 -19.64
C TRP A 203 -0.37 -30.40 -20.30
N GLN A 204 -0.88 -31.61 -20.58
CA GLN A 204 -2.24 -31.85 -21.06
C GLN A 204 -3.24 -32.09 -19.93
N ASP A 205 -2.79 -32.30 -18.68
CA ASP A 205 -3.69 -32.53 -17.56
C ASP A 205 -4.43 -31.23 -17.15
N LYS A 206 -5.76 -31.32 -17.01
CA LYS A 206 -6.62 -30.16 -16.71
C LYS A 206 -6.39 -29.59 -15.31
N LYS A 207 -6.06 -30.40 -14.31
CA LYS A 207 -5.80 -29.92 -12.94
C LYS A 207 -4.47 -29.18 -12.90
N VAL A 208 -3.43 -29.76 -13.51
CA VAL A 208 -2.11 -29.13 -13.65
C VAL A 208 -2.22 -27.81 -14.42
N GLN A 209 -2.95 -27.78 -15.55
CA GLN A 209 -3.16 -26.56 -16.33
C GLN A 209 -3.79 -25.42 -15.54
N ARG A 210 -4.86 -25.69 -14.78
CA ARG A 210 -5.53 -24.67 -13.95
C ARG A 210 -4.58 -24.07 -12.92
N ARG A 211 -3.80 -24.92 -12.26
CA ARG A 211 -2.84 -24.53 -11.23
C ARG A 211 -1.66 -23.76 -11.84
N MET A 212 -1.17 -24.23 -12.99
CA MET A 212 -0.08 -23.61 -13.75
C MET A 212 -0.48 -22.23 -14.28
N ALA A 213 -1.67 -22.08 -14.84
CA ALA A 213 -2.14 -20.80 -15.39
C ALA A 213 -2.03 -19.65 -14.38
N SER A 214 -2.41 -19.87 -13.12
CA SER A 214 -2.28 -18.88 -12.05
C SER A 214 -0.81 -18.57 -11.71
N ARG A 215 0.06 -19.58 -11.71
CA ARG A 215 1.50 -19.42 -11.42
C ARG A 215 2.24 -18.69 -12.54
N LEU A 216 2.00 -19.06 -13.79
CA LEU A 216 2.58 -18.38 -14.95
C LEU A 216 2.18 -16.91 -14.98
N ASP A 217 0.90 -16.61 -14.75
CA ASP A 217 0.36 -15.25 -14.66
C ASP A 217 1.14 -14.43 -13.62
N ARG A 218 1.28 -14.97 -12.40
CA ARG A 218 2.05 -14.33 -11.32
C ARG A 218 3.52 -14.12 -11.69
N TRP A 219 4.21 -15.15 -12.16
CA TRP A 219 5.64 -15.07 -12.46
C TRP A 219 5.95 -14.13 -13.62
N VAL A 220 5.14 -14.13 -14.68
CA VAL A 220 5.27 -13.17 -15.79
C VAL A 220 5.02 -11.75 -15.30
N SER A 221 4.01 -11.53 -14.45
CA SER A 221 3.76 -10.22 -13.84
C SER A 221 4.97 -9.73 -13.03
N LEU A 222 5.56 -10.58 -12.18
CA LEU A 222 6.75 -10.24 -11.40
C LEU A 222 7.95 -9.88 -12.28
N MET A 223 8.23 -10.70 -13.30
CA MET A 223 9.33 -10.44 -14.23
C MET A 223 9.16 -9.11 -14.98
N ARG A 224 7.92 -8.75 -15.35
CA ARG A 224 7.62 -7.47 -15.98
C ARG A 224 7.75 -6.28 -15.03
N MET A 225 7.34 -6.45 -13.77
CA MET A 225 7.45 -5.41 -12.73
C MET A 225 8.88 -5.18 -12.26
N HIS A 226 9.77 -6.16 -12.38
CA HIS A 226 11.19 -5.94 -12.19
C HIS A 226 11.78 -5.06 -13.30
N GLY A 227 11.40 -5.33 -14.56
CA GLY A 227 11.96 -4.62 -15.70
C GLY A 227 13.40 -5.02 -16.00
N GLY A 228 14.05 -4.27 -16.90
CA GLY A 228 15.44 -4.53 -17.32
C GLY A 228 15.64 -5.77 -18.20
N SER A 229 16.89 -6.11 -18.41
CA SER A 229 17.34 -7.32 -19.10
C SER A 229 17.28 -8.54 -18.17
N GLN A 230 17.26 -9.75 -18.75
CA GLN A 230 17.32 -10.99 -17.97
C GLN A 230 18.63 -11.10 -17.17
N ALA A 231 19.73 -10.53 -17.68
CA ALA A 231 21.01 -10.52 -16.99
C ALA A 231 20.99 -9.65 -15.73
N GLU A 232 20.44 -8.43 -15.82
CA GLU A 232 20.26 -7.53 -14.68
C GLU A 232 19.33 -8.15 -13.62
N MET A 233 18.23 -8.77 -14.07
CA MET A 233 17.29 -9.47 -13.19
C MET A 233 17.96 -10.62 -12.42
N ILE A 234 18.80 -11.42 -13.08
CA ILE A 234 19.54 -12.51 -12.41
C ILE A 234 20.61 -11.94 -11.46
N ALA A 235 21.32 -10.88 -11.86
CA ALA A 235 22.34 -10.24 -11.04
C ALA A 235 21.76 -9.64 -9.74
N GLY A 236 20.54 -9.07 -9.81
CA GLY A 236 19.84 -8.50 -8.66
C GLY A 236 19.23 -9.54 -7.70
N ALA A 237 19.17 -10.82 -8.08
CA ALA A 237 18.61 -11.86 -7.22
C ALA A 237 19.51 -12.17 -6.01
N PRO A 238 18.93 -12.56 -4.85
CA PRO A 238 19.70 -12.96 -3.68
C PRO A 238 20.66 -14.11 -4.01
N GLU A 239 21.88 -14.03 -3.47
CA GLU A 239 22.95 -14.99 -3.77
C GLU A 239 22.53 -16.43 -3.53
N ALA A 240 21.83 -16.69 -2.42
CA ALA A 240 21.37 -18.02 -2.02
C ALA A 240 20.46 -18.72 -3.06
N VAL A 241 19.72 -17.95 -3.88
CA VAL A 241 18.76 -18.50 -4.87
C VAL A 241 19.14 -18.18 -6.32
N ARG A 242 20.20 -17.40 -6.54
CA ARG A 242 20.58 -16.85 -7.85
C ARG A 242 20.74 -17.92 -8.93
N ASP A 243 21.39 -19.03 -8.61
CA ASP A 243 21.65 -20.12 -9.56
C ASP A 243 20.36 -20.84 -9.99
N LEU A 244 19.49 -21.15 -9.03
CA LEU A 244 18.18 -21.75 -9.32
C LEU A 244 17.32 -20.76 -10.10
N PHE A 245 17.30 -19.50 -9.67
CA PHE A 245 16.55 -18.44 -10.32
C PHE A 245 16.98 -18.24 -11.79
N SER A 246 18.29 -18.26 -12.07
CA SER A 246 18.82 -18.22 -13.45
C SER A 246 18.26 -19.36 -14.32
N LYS A 247 18.14 -20.58 -13.77
CA LYS A 247 17.50 -21.71 -14.47
C LYS A 247 16.01 -21.47 -14.71
N ARG A 248 15.30 -20.84 -13.76
CA ARG A 248 13.87 -20.51 -13.89
C ARG A 248 13.63 -19.42 -14.93
N VAL A 249 14.45 -18.36 -14.94
CA VAL A 249 14.42 -17.31 -15.97
C VAL A 249 14.60 -17.90 -17.37
N LYS A 250 15.48 -18.89 -17.56
CA LYS A 250 15.64 -19.60 -18.84
C LYS A 250 14.37 -20.34 -19.29
N LEU A 251 13.64 -20.97 -18.37
CA LEU A 251 12.35 -21.62 -18.65
C LEU A 251 11.25 -20.59 -18.97
N MET A 252 11.25 -19.45 -18.29
CA MET A 252 10.28 -18.36 -18.48
C MET A 252 10.54 -17.50 -19.72
N SER A 253 11.76 -17.50 -20.26
CA SER A 253 12.18 -16.63 -21.37
C SER A 253 11.29 -16.76 -22.62
N PRO A 254 10.90 -17.96 -23.09
CA PRO A 254 9.96 -18.10 -24.20
C PRO A 254 8.58 -17.50 -23.92
N LEU A 255 8.05 -17.63 -22.70
CA LEU A 255 6.76 -17.06 -22.32
C LEU A 255 6.81 -15.52 -22.35
N MET A 256 7.92 -14.93 -21.87
CA MET A 256 8.16 -13.49 -21.96
C MET A 256 8.28 -13.01 -23.41
N LYS A 257 8.84 -13.85 -24.31
CA LYS A 257 8.91 -13.55 -25.74
C LYS A 257 7.52 -13.56 -26.38
N ASP A 258 6.70 -14.56 -26.08
CA ASP A 258 5.33 -14.66 -26.59
C ASP A 258 4.44 -13.55 -26.04
N TRP A 259 4.62 -13.16 -24.78
CA TRP A 259 4.00 -11.96 -24.19
C TRP A 259 4.32 -10.71 -25.01
N LYS A 260 5.60 -10.42 -25.25
CA LYS A 260 6.04 -9.27 -26.06
C LYS A 260 5.53 -9.34 -27.50
N ALA A 261 5.46 -10.55 -28.08
CA ALA A 261 4.92 -10.75 -29.42
C ALA A 261 3.41 -10.43 -29.48
N ALA A 262 2.64 -10.83 -28.47
CA ALA A 262 1.21 -10.51 -28.36
C ALA A 262 1.00 -8.99 -28.25
N LEU A 263 1.77 -8.30 -27.38
CA LEU A 263 1.73 -6.84 -27.29
C LEU A 263 2.05 -6.17 -28.64
N LYS A 264 3.07 -6.67 -29.35
CA LYS A 264 3.45 -6.14 -30.67
C LYS A 264 2.35 -6.36 -31.71
N ALA A 265 1.67 -7.50 -31.69
CA ALA A 265 0.57 -7.80 -32.61
C ALA A 265 -0.63 -6.87 -32.40
N GLU A 266 -0.90 -6.47 -31.15
CA GLU A 266 -1.91 -5.47 -30.81
C GLU A 266 -1.42 -4.02 -31.03
N ASN A 267 -0.15 -3.81 -31.37
CA ASN A 267 0.53 -2.51 -31.32
C ASN A 267 0.27 -1.79 -29.98
N ALA A 268 0.31 -2.57 -28.90
CA ALA A 268 -0.08 -2.19 -27.55
C ALA A 268 1.10 -2.22 -26.58
N VAL A 269 0.89 -1.68 -25.38
CA VAL A 269 1.83 -1.68 -24.26
C VAL A 269 1.17 -2.29 -23.03
N ASP A 270 2.00 -2.87 -22.17
CA ASP A 270 1.59 -3.34 -20.86
C ASP A 270 1.79 -2.26 -19.78
N PHE A 271 1.25 -2.46 -18.58
CA PHE A 271 1.29 -1.43 -17.53
C PHE A 271 2.71 -1.06 -17.10
N SER A 272 3.61 -2.05 -16.97
CA SER A 272 5.01 -1.81 -16.62
C SER A 272 5.74 -1.06 -17.74
N GLY A 273 5.52 -1.45 -19.00
CA GLY A 273 6.05 -0.77 -20.17
C GLY A 273 5.56 0.67 -20.32
N LEU A 274 4.31 0.94 -19.91
CA LEU A 274 3.74 2.29 -19.90
C LEU A 274 4.54 3.23 -18.97
N ILE A 275 4.81 2.78 -17.73
CA ILE A 275 5.60 3.57 -16.76
C ILE A 275 7.02 3.81 -17.31
N HIS A 276 7.69 2.78 -17.82
CA HIS A 276 9.03 2.92 -18.40
C HIS A 276 9.06 3.86 -19.61
N GLN A 277 8.03 3.84 -20.47
CA GLN A 277 7.94 4.77 -21.60
C GLN A 277 7.76 6.21 -21.13
N ALA A 278 6.93 6.45 -20.11
CA ALA A 278 6.76 7.78 -19.54
C ALA A 278 8.07 8.32 -18.94
N VAL A 279 8.79 7.50 -18.16
CA VAL A 279 10.12 7.87 -17.62
C VAL A 279 11.08 8.24 -18.74
N ASN A 280 11.15 7.42 -19.81
CA ASN A 280 12.00 7.70 -20.97
C ASN A 280 11.62 9.01 -21.71
N ILE A 281 10.34 9.39 -21.73
CA ILE A 281 9.87 10.65 -22.33
C ILE A 281 10.29 11.85 -21.48
N LEU A 282 10.18 11.72 -20.14
CA LEU A 282 10.62 12.72 -19.18
C LEU A 282 12.13 12.94 -19.26
N ASP A 283 12.92 11.85 -19.26
CA ASP A 283 14.38 11.90 -19.34
C ASP A 283 14.89 12.53 -20.64
N LYS A 284 14.13 12.37 -21.73
CA LYS A 284 14.44 12.98 -23.03
C LYS A 284 13.95 14.43 -23.17
N GLY A 285 13.32 14.99 -22.13
CA GLY A 285 12.75 16.35 -22.15
C GLY A 285 11.62 16.54 -23.16
N ARG A 286 10.95 15.46 -23.60
CA ARG A 286 9.87 15.52 -24.59
C ARG A 286 8.51 15.89 -23.97
N PHE A 287 8.42 15.81 -22.66
CA PHE A 287 7.33 16.33 -21.86
C PHE A 287 7.94 17.19 -20.77
N VAL A 288 7.43 18.40 -20.57
CA VAL A 288 7.83 19.29 -19.49
C VAL A 288 6.75 19.22 -18.43
N SER A 289 7.10 18.74 -17.23
CA SER A 289 6.17 18.67 -16.10
C SER A 289 5.62 20.05 -15.75
N PRO A 290 4.29 20.28 -15.82
CA PRO A 290 3.68 21.52 -15.35
C PRO A 290 3.58 21.57 -13.82
N TRP A 291 3.74 20.42 -13.16
CA TRP A 291 3.45 20.26 -11.74
C TRP A 291 4.60 20.76 -10.84
N LYS A 292 4.25 21.68 -9.95
CA LYS A 292 5.10 22.16 -8.85
C LYS A 292 4.92 21.33 -7.59
N HIS A 293 3.74 20.76 -7.37
CA HIS A 293 3.45 19.96 -6.19
C HIS A 293 2.89 18.60 -6.59
N ILE A 294 3.53 17.53 -6.11
CA ILE A 294 3.08 16.15 -6.28
C ILE A 294 2.59 15.65 -4.93
N LEU A 295 1.31 15.29 -4.86
CA LEU A 295 0.62 14.81 -3.68
C LEU A 295 0.27 13.34 -3.92
N VAL A 296 0.69 12.44 -3.03
CA VAL A 296 0.54 10.99 -3.22
C VAL A 296 -0.18 10.38 -2.02
N ASP A 297 -1.30 9.71 -2.27
CA ASP A 297 -2.02 8.93 -1.25
C ASP A 297 -1.49 7.48 -1.19
N GLU A 298 -1.73 6.80 -0.07
CA GLU A 298 -1.36 5.40 0.17
C GLU A 298 0.10 5.09 -0.19
N PHE A 299 1.02 5.98 0.19
CA PHE A 299 2.43 5.91 -0.20
C PHE A 299 3.12 4.59 0.19
N GLN A 300 2.62 3.90 1.23
CA GLN A 300 3.10 2.58 1.63
C GLN A 300 2.99 1.50 0.52
N ASP A 301 2.15 1.72 -0.50
CA ASP A 301 1.93 0.79 -1.61
C ASP A 301 2.84 1.08 -2.82
N ILE A 302 3.80 2.00 -2.67
CA ILE A 302 4.72 2.40 -3.74
C ILE A 302 5.67 1.25 -4.14
N SER A 303 5.85 1.09 -5.45
CA SER A 303 6.80 0.14 -6.04
C SER A 303 7.99 0.89 -6.66
N PRO A 304 9.14 0.23 -6.88
CA PRO A 304 10.31 0.86 -7.52
C PRO A 304 10.01 1.53 -8.86
N GLN A 305 9.15 0.92 -9.68
CA GLN A 305 8.72 1.50 -10.96
C GLN A 305 7.94 2.81 -10.78
N ARG A 306 7.08 2.91 -9.76
CA ARG A 306 6.32 4.13 -9.47
C ARG A 306 7.21 5.20 -8.85
N ALA A 307 8.12 4.81 -7.97
CA ALA A 307 9.11 5.70 -7.39
C ALA A 307 10.04 6.30 -8.46
N SER A 308 10.45 5.52 -9.48
CA SER A 308 11.28 6.04 -10.57
C SER A 308 10.55 7.08 -11.42
N LEU A 309 9.23 6.95 -11.60
CA LEU A 309 8.39 7.97 -12.25
C LEU A 309 8.36 9.27 -11.43
N LEU A 310 8.16 9.19 -10.11
CA LEU A 310 8.21 10.37 -9.23
C LEU A 310 9.59 11.05 -9.27
N ALA A 311 10.67 10.26 -9.21
CA ALA A 311 12.02 10.76 -9.30
C ALA A 311 12.30 11.43 -10.66
N ALA A 312 11.80 10.87 -11.76
CA ALA A 312 11.94 11.48 -13.09
C ALA A 312 11.24 12.83 -13.20
N LEU A 313 10.04 12.97 -12.63
CA LEU A 313 9.34 14.26 -12.57
C LEU A 313 10.12 15.30 -11.78
N ARG A 314 10.60 14.94 -10.58
CA ARG A 314 11.35 15.87 -9.72
C ARG A 314 12.74 16.22 -10.25
N ARG A 315 13.36 15.35 -11.07
CA ARG A 315 14.63 15.68 -11.74
C ARG A 315 14.49 16.81 -12.78
N GLN A 316 13.30 17.00 -13.37
CA GLN A 316 13.09 18.11 -14.31
C GLN A 316 13.04 19.48 -13.62
N ASN A 317 12.59 19.53 -12.36
CA ASN A 317 12.55 20.76 -11.57
C ASN A 317 12.82 20.47 -10.09
N SER A 318 13.96 20.96 -9.59
CA SER A 318 14.39 20.77 -8.20
C SER A 318 13.50 21.47 -7.16
N GLN A 319 12.61 22.37 -7.60
CA GLN A 319 11.61 23.00 -6.75
C GLN A 319 10.31 22.19 -6.66
N THR A 320 10.15 21.09 -7.41
CA THR A 320 8.95 20.25 -7.33
C THR A 320 8.90 19.53 -5.98
N THR A 321 7.88 19.84 -5.19
CA THR A 321 7.68 19.25 -3.86
C THR A 321 6.95 17.91 -3.93
N LEU A 322 7.24 17.01 -3.00
CA LEU A 322 6.55 15.75 -2.81
C LEU A 322 5.87 15.73 -1.43
N PHE A 323 4.55 15.61 -1.41
CA PHE A 323 3.75 15.43 -0.22
C PHE A 323 3.14 14.03 -0.25
N ALA A 324 3.72 13.10 0.50
CA ALA A 324 3.34 11.70 0.53
C ALA A 324 2.58 11.39 1.82
N VAL A 325 1.35 10.88 1.70
CA VAL A 325 0.58 10.39 2.84
C VAL A 325 0.57 8.88 2.83
N GLY A 326 0.92 8.24 3.95
CA GLY A 326 0.99 6.79 4.00
C GLY A 326 0.94 6.21 5.40
N ASP A 327 0.73 4.90 5.47
CA ASP A 327 0.74 4.12 6.70
C ASP A 327 1.52 2.83 6.50
N ASP A 328 2.76 2.80 6.98
CA ASP A 328 3.61 1.61 6.96
C ASP A 328 2.99 0.44 7.73
N TRP A 329 2.11 0.69 8.71
CA TRP A 329 1.39 -0.35 9.45
C TRP A 329 0.34 -1.08 8.58
N GLN A 330 -0.01 -0.51 7.42
CA GLN A 330 -0.97 -1.07 6.45
C GLN A 330 -0.31 -1.54 5.14
N ALA A 331 1.01 -1.67 5.11
CA ALA A 331 1.76 -2.14 3.94
C ALA A 331 1.61 -3.66 3.74
N ILE A 332 0.57 -4.07 3.01
CA ILE A 332 0.20 -5.50 2.80
C ILE A 332 0.20 -5.92 1.32
N TYR A 333 0.82 -5.12 0.44
CA TYR A 333 0.84 -5.38 -1.01
C TYR A 333 2.24 -5.72 -1.54
N ARG A 334 3.12 -6.28 -0.70
CA ARG A 334 4.45 -6.73 -1.15
C ARG A 334 4.33 -7.73 -2.29
N PHE A 335 3.35 -8.63 -2.24
CA PHE A 335 3.08 -9.59 -3.32
C PHE A 335 2.79 -8.94 -4.69
N SER A 336 2.42 -7.65 -4.73
CA SER A 336 2.22 -6.85 -5.94
C SER A 336 3.43 -5.96 -6.28
N GLY A 337 4.58 -6.15 -5.62
CA GLY A 337 5.82 -5.40 -5.85
C GLY A 337 5.97 -4.12 -5.03
N ALA A 338 5.09 -3.84 -4.07
CA ALA A 338 5.26 -2.71 -3.16
C ALA A 338 6.48 -2.95 -2.25
N GLN A 339 7.31 -1.91 -2.06
CA GLN A 339 8.54 -2.01 -1.27
C GLN A 339 8.46 -1.07 -0.06
N LEU A 340 8.33 -1.66 1.13
CA LEU A 340 8.18 -0.94 2.39
C LEU A 340 9.30 0.07 2.65
N SER A 341 10.54 -0.26 2.29
CA SER A 341 11.69 0.63 2.51
C SER A 341 11.60 1.96 1.77
N LEU A 342 10.82 2.06 0.69
CA LEU A 342 10.56 3.34 0.01
C LEU A 342 9.78 4.30 0.90
N THR A 343 9.02 3.78 1.87
CA THR A 343 8.30 4.57 2.89
C THR A 343 9.13 4.71 4.16
N THR A 344 9.68 3.63 4.70
CA THR A 344 10.41 3.69 5.99
C THR A 344 11.75 4.43 5.90
N ALA A 345 12.38 4.45 4.72
CA ALA A 345 13.58 5.24 4.44
C ALA A 345 13.27 6.38 3.44
N PHE A 346 12.13 7.04 3.58
CA PHE A 346 11.65 8.07 2.64
C PHE A 346 12.69 9.12 2.26
N ASN A 347 13.36 9.74 3.24
CA ASN A 347 14.37 10.78 2.98
C ASN A 347 15.60 10.26 2.20
N HIS A 348 15.92 8.97 2.32
CA HIS A 348 16.99 8.37 1.51
C HIS A 348 16.62 8.32 0.02
N TYR A 349 15.36 8.01 -0.31
CA TYR A 349 14.90 7.86 -1.69
C TYR A 349 14.40 9.16 -2.33
N PHE A 350 13.84 10.07 -1.52
CA PHE A 350 13.17 11.28 -2.01
C PHE A 350 13.84 12.57 -1.54
N GLY A 351 15.05 12.49 -0.98
CA GLY A 351 15.86 13.64 -0.56
C GLY A 351 15.44 14.23 0.78
N GLU A 352 16.16 15.26 1.21
CA GLU A 352 15.92 15.95 2.49
C GLU A 352 14.49 16.49 2.59
N GLY A 353 13.98 16.43 3.81
CA GLY A 353 12.58 16.64 4.09
C GLY A 353 12.22 16.30 5.53
N ASP A 354 10.93 16.34 5.82
CA ASP A 354 10.39 16.13 7.15
C ASP A 354 9.39 14.95 7.19
N CYS A 355 9.11 14.48 8.40
CA CYS A 355 8.19 13.40 8.68
C CYS A 355 7.28 13.80 9.84
N CYS A 356 5.97 13.91 9.57
CA CYS A 356 4.99 14.27 10.59
C CYS A 356 3.93 13.17 10.74
N ALA A 357 3.42 12.96 11.95
CA ALA A 357 2.40 11.95 12.23
C ALA A 357 1.02 12.57 12.47
N LEU A 358 -0.02 11.93 11.94
CA LEU A 358 -1.40 12.19 12.34
C LEU A 358 -1.71 11.33 13.57
N ASP A 359 -1.93 12.00 14.69
CA ASP A 359 -1.95 11.39 16.02
C ASP A 359 -3.34 10.90 16.48
N THR A 360 -4.39 11.14 15.70
CA THR A 360 -5.77 10.89 16.11
C THR A 360 -6.50 10.05 15.07
N THR A 361 -7.19 8.99 15.52
CA THR A 361 -8.11 8.20 14.70
C THR A 361 -9.56 8.48 15.06
N TYR A 362 -10.40 8.56 14.03
CA TYR A 362 -11.84 8.74 14.14
C TYR A 362 -12.62 7.45 13.87
N ARG A 363 -11.91 6.34 13.64
CA ARG A 363 -12.52 5.09 13.16
C ARG A 363 -12.92 4.14 14.28
N PHE A 364 -12.01 3.86 15.20
CA PHE A 364 -12.15 2.80 16.20
C PHE A 364 -11.90 3.35 17.60
N ASN A 365 -12.40 2.66 18.62
CA ASN A 365 -12.22 3.06 20.02
C ASN A 365 -10.80 2.81 20.56
N GLY A 366 -10.47 3.46 21.68
CA GLY A 366 -9.16 3.40 22.32
C GLY A 366 -8.68 1.98 22.59
N ARG A 367 -9.56 1.06 23.00
CA ARG A 367 -9.16 -0.32 23.30
C ARG A 367 -8.74 -1.09 22.05
N ILE A 368 -9.44 -0.92 20.93
CA ILE A 368 -8.99 -1.47 19.64
C ILE A 368 -7.63 -0.89 19.26
N GLY A 369 -7.44 0.42 19.45
CA GLY A 369 -6.18 1.11 19.21
C GLY A 369 -5.02 0.59 20.04
N GLU A 370 -5.19 0.50 21.36
CA GLU A 370 -4.18 -0.03 22.30
C GLU A 370 -3.65 -1.40 21.85
N ILE A 371 -4.56 -2.34 21.58
CA ILE A 371 -4.17 -3.70 21.18
C ILE A 371 -3.57 -3.70 19.78
N ALA A 372 -4.20 -3.05 18.80
CA ALA A 372 -3.72 -3.06 17.42
C ALA A 372 -2.35 -2.37 17.29
N ASN A 373 -2.18 -1.20 17.91
CA ASN A 373 -0.94 -0.43 17.91
C ASN A 373 0.16 -1.20 18.66
N GLY A 374 -0.13 -1.72 19.86
CA GLY A 374 0.82 -2.52 20.63
C GLY A 374 1.24 -3.81 19.92
N PHE A 375 0.33 -4.44 19.17
CA PHE A 375 0.62 -5.62 18.37
C PHE A 375 1.56 -5.31 17.20
N ILE A 376 1.27 -4.25 16.43
CA ILE A 376 2.06 -3.95 15.23
C ILE A 376 3.41 -3.30 15.55
N GLN A 377 3.51 -2.56 16.66
CA GLN A 377 4.77 -1.95 17.11
C GLN A 377 5.81 -2.97 17.63
N GLN A 378 5.45 -4.26 17.74
CA GLN A 378 6.45 -5.31 17.96
C GLN A 378 7.34 -5.54 16.75
N ASN A 379 6.91 -5.11 15.55
CA ASN A 379 7.76 -5.16 14.37
C ASN A 379 8.85 -4.08 14.48
N PRO A 380 10.15 -4.42 14.48
CA PRO A 380 11.21 -3.49 14.85
C PRO A 380 11.45 -2.36 13.84
N HIS A 381 11.03 -2.54 12.59
CA HIS A 381 11.24 -1.58 11.50
C HIS A 381 10.02 -0.72 11.18
N GLN A 382 8.93 -0.87 11.93
CA GLN A 382 7.76 -0.01 11.81
C GLN A 382 8.08 1.39 12.34
N LEU A 383 7.63 2.42 11.61
CA LEU A 383 7.76 3.79 12.06
C LEU A 383 6.86 3.99 13.28
N SER A 384 7.46 4.50 14.36
CA SER A 384 6.71 4.83 15.56
C SER A 384 5.89 6.08 15.31
N LYS A 385 4.60 6.00 15.64
CA LYS A 385 3.67 7.13 15.55
C LYS A 385 2.59 7.00 16.63
N PRO A 386 2.19 8.11 17.27
CA PRO A 386 1.02 8.10 18.13
C PRO A 386 -0.24 7.87 17.30
N LEU A 387 -1.22 7.14 17.84
CA LEU A 387 -2.54 7.00 17.23
C LEU A 387 -3.60 6.81 18.32
N ASN A 388 -4.12 7.94 18.78
CA ASN A 388 -5.09 8.06 19.86
C ASN A 388 -6.52 8.05 19.32
N SER A 389 -7.47 7.52 20.10
CA SER A 389 -8.89 7.53 19.74
C SER A 389 -9.66 8.51 20.61
N LEU A 390 -10.65 9.18 20.01
CA LEU A 390 -11.61 10.02 20.72
C LEU A 390 -12.76 9.20 21.36
N MET A 391 -12.88 7.92 21.01
CA MET A 391 -13.93 7.03 21.53
C MET A 391 -13.35 6.10 22.58
N ALA A 392 -13.89 6.10 23.80
CA ALA A 392 -13.52 5.12 24.81
C ALA A 392 -13.98 3.71 24.41
N GLY A 393 -13.16 2.69 24.68
CA GLY A 393 -13.48 1.29 24.46
C GLY A 393 -13.53 0.53 25.78
N ASP A 394 -14.48 -0.40 25.92
CA ASP A 394 -14.47 -1.33 27.06
C ASP A 394 -13.42 -2.45 26.86
N LYS A 395 -13.06 -3.15 27.95
CA LYS A 395 -12.03 -4.22 27.91
C LYS A 395 -12.35 -5.35 26.92
N LYS A 396 -13.62 -5.56 26.56
CA LYS A 396 -14.08 -6.60 25.63
C LYS A 396 -14.22 -6.11 24.19
N ALA A 397 -13.82 -4.86 23.89
CA ALA A 397 -13.84 -4.34 22.53
C ALA A 397 -12.97 -5.15 21.56
N VAL A 398 -11.95 -5.84 22.06
CA VAL A 398 -11.23 -6.89 21.34
C VAL A 398 -11.30 -8.15 22.19
N THR A 399 -11.82 -9.25 21.64
CA THR A 399 -12.02 -10.49 22.39
C THR A 399 -11.52 -11.69 21.59
N LEU A 400 -10.77 -12.57 22.25
CA LEU A 400 -10.44 -13.90 21.73
C LEU A 400 -11.59 -14.84 22.04
N LEU A 401 -12.09 -15.54 21.03
CA LEU A 401 -13.20 -16.48 21.16
C LEU A 401 -12.87 -17.75 20.38
N ALA A 402 -13.33 -18.91 20.86
CA ALA A 402 -13.11 -20.15 20.16
C ALA A 402 -13.88 -20.19 18.82
N ASP A 403 -13.26 -20.77 17.79
CA ASP A 403 -13.84 -20.90 16.45
C ASP A 403 -15.18 -21.65 16.42
N ASP A 404 -15.35 -22.65 17.30
CA ASP A 404 -16.59 -23.40 17.52
C ASP A 404 -17.77 -22.55 18.04
N LYS A 405 -17.55 -21.27 18.33
CA LYS A 405 -18.54 -20.32 18.87
C LYS A 405 -19.02 -19.26 17.88
N LEU A 406 -18.68 -19.37 16.60
CA LEU A 406 -19.14 -18.43 15.57
C LEU A 406 -20.68 -18.32 15.55
N ASP A 407 -21.38 -19.44 15.50
CA ASP A 407 -22.84 -19.48 15.44
C ASP A 407 -23.48 -18.89 16.69
N ASP A 408 -22.99 -19.27 17.88
CA ASP A 408 -23.44 -18.72 19.17
C ASP A 408 -23.24 -17.19 19.22
N LEU A 409 -22.14 -16.70 18.63
CA LEU A 409 -21.84 -15.27 18.54
C LEU A 409 -22.81 -14.53 17.62
N LEU A 410 -23.09 -15.09 16.44
CA LEU A 410 -24.05 -14.50 15.50
C LEU A 410 -25.48 -14.52 16.08
N ASP A 411 -25.87 -15.59 16.78
CA ASP A 411 -27.14 -15.66 17.51
C ASP A 411 -27.24 -14.55 18.56
N LYS A 412 -26.16 -14.32 19.32
CA LYS A 412 -26.10 -13.21 20.30
C LYS A 412 -26.14 -11.84 19.63
N LEU A 413 -25.40 -11.64 18.55
CA LEU A 413 -25.36 -10.38 17.79
C LEU A 413 -26.75 -10.05 17.22
N SER A 414 -27.48 -11.04 16.73
CA SER A 414 -28.85 -10.87 16.22
C SER A 414 -29.83 -10.35 17.27
N GLY A 415 -29.51 -10.46 18.56
CA GLY A 415 -30.34 -9.94 19.64
C GLY A 415 -30.20 -8.43 19.90
N TYR A 416 -29.14 -7.77 19.40
CA TYR A 416 -28.90 -6.35 19.72
C TYR A 416 -28.25 -5.51 18.61
N VAL A 417 -27.62 -6.11 17.61
CA VAL A 417 -27.05 -5.38 16.47
C VAL A 417 -28.19 -4.82 15.63
N LYS A 418 -28.13 -3.53 15.33
CA LYS A 418 -29.18 -2.86 14.56
C LYS A 418 -29.08 -3.20 13.08
N PRO A 419 -30.19 -3.19 12.32
CA PRO A 419 -30.19 -3.52 10.89
C PRO A 419 -29.28 -2.66 10.02
N GLU A 420 -29.00 -1.42 10.41
CA GLU A 420 -28.07 -0.51 9.72
C GLU A 420 -26.59 -0.77 10.04
N GLN A 421 -26.31 -1.54 11.09
CA GLN A 421 -24.93 -1.84 11.52
C GLN A 421 -24.38 -3.04 10.75
N ARG A 422 -23.15 -2.88 10.27
CA ARG A 422 -22.47 -3.89 9.45
C ARG A 422 -21.58 -4.77 10.30
N ILE A 423 -21.61 -6.07 10.01
CA ILE A 423 -20.70 -7.07 10.58
C ILE A 423 -19.83 -7.64 9.45
N LEU A 424 -18.53 -7.50 9.61
CA LEU A 424 -17.55 -7.96 8.62
C LEU A 424 -16.81 -9.20 9.12
N LEU A 425 -17.02 -10.32 8.44
CA LEU A 425 -16.27 -11.55 8.65
C LEU A 425 -15.04 -11.56 7.74
N LEU A 426 -13.85 -11.63 8.35
CA LEU A 426 -12.57 -11.53 7.68
C LEU A 426 -11.77 -12.81 7.83
N ALA A 427 -11.24 -13.32 6.73
CA ALA A 427 -10.33 -14.46 6.73
C ALA A 427 -9.11 -14.22 5.86
N ARG A 428 -8.07 -15.05 6.00
CA ARG A 428 -6.88 -14.97 5.12
C ARG A 428 -7.19 -15.31 3.67
N TYR A 429 -8.09 -16.28 3.46
CA TYR A 429 -8.45 -16.83 2.17
C TYR A 429 -9.97 -16.90 1.98
N HIS A 430 -10.42 -16.83 0.72
CA HIS A 430 -11.85 -16.82 0.41
C HIS A 430 -12.54 -18.16 0.67
N HIS A 431 -11.83 -19.29 0.57
CA HIS A 431 -12.41 -20.61 0.83
C HIS A 431 -12.71 -20.87 2.31
N LEU A 432 -12.20 -20.02 3.21
CA LEU A 432 -12.51 -20.04 4.65
C LEU A 432 -13.86 -19.38 4.97
N LYS A 433 -14.69 -19.09 3.96
CA LYS A 433 -16.04 -18.60 4.17
C LYS A 433 -16.84 -19.63 4.97
N PRO A 434 -17.37 -19.29 6.16
CA PRO A 434 -18.14 -20.23 6.95
C PRO A 434 -19.41 -20.69 6.23
N GLU A 435 -19.69 -22.00 6.24
CA GLU A 435 -20.91 -22.56 5.64
C GLU A 435 -22.18 -22.01 6.28
N ALA A 436 -22.14 -21.61 7.55
CA ALA A 436 -23.24 -20.97 8.26
C ALA A 436 -23.76 -19.72 7.53
N LEU A 437 -22.89 -18.99 6.82
CA LEU A 437 -23.28 -17.81 6.04
C LEU A 437 -24.18 -18.16 4.84
N ASN A 438 -24.19 -19.40 4.36
CA ASN A 438 -25.10 -19.83 3.30
C ASN A 438 -26.57 -19.84 3.75
N LYS A 439 -26.80 -19.92 5.07
CA LYS A 439 -28.13 -19.87 5.70
C LYS A 439 -28.36 -18.58 6.49
N ALA A 440 -27.48 -17.57 6.33
CA ALA A 440 -27.56 -16.33 7.10
C ALA A 440 -28.89 -15.60 6.90
N ALA A 441 -29.40 -15.54 5.67
CA ALA A 441 -30.64 -14.83 5.36
C ALA A 441 -31.88 -15.40 6.09
N THR A 442 -31.88 -16.69 6.46
CA THR A 442 -32.98 -17.30 7.22
C THR A 442 -32.72 -17.34 8.71
N ARG A 443 -31.46 -17.55 9.15
CA ARG A 443 -31.12 -17.65 10.57
C ARG A 443 -30.95 -16.30 11.26
N TRP A 444 -30.38 -15.32 10.56
CA TRP A 444 -30.11 -13.97 11.06
C TRP A 444 -30.60 -12.89 10.08
N PRO A 445 -31.92 -12.84 9.81
CA PRO A 445 -32.49 -12.03 8.72
C PRO A 445 -32.24 -10.51 8.87
N HIS A 446 -31.95 -10.04 10.09
CA HIS A 446 -31.72 -8.63 10.39
C HIS A 446 -30.25 -8.23 10.41
N LEU A 447 -29.31 -9.18 10.31
CA LEU A 447 -27.88 -8.87 10.33
C LEU A 447 -27.35 -8.57 8.93
N GLN A 448 -26.61 -7.47 8.78
CA GLN A 448 -25.82 -7.19 7.58
C GLN A 448 -24.46 -7.90 7.69
N LEU A 449 -24.36 -9.12 7.17
CA LEU A 449 -23.16 -9.94 7.20
C LEU A 449 -22.40 -9.90 5.87
N ASP A 450 -21.19 -9.36 5.89
CA ASP A 450 -20.27 -9.37 4.75
C ASP A 450 -19.11 -10.34 5.02
N PHE A 451 -18.70 -11.12 4.02
CA PHE A 451 -17.48 -11.93 4.09
C PHE A 451 -16.50 -11.51 3.01
N MET A 452 -15.24 -11.31 3.39
CA MET A 452 -14.15 -11.06 2.45
C MET A 452 -12.79 -11.44 3.03
N THR A 453 -11.76 -11.43 2.18
CA THR A 453 -10.40 -11.58 2.67
C THR A 453 -9.93 -10.31 3.38
N ILE A 454 -9.01 -10.44 4.33
CA ILE A 454 -8.45 -9.27 5.03
C ILE A 454 -7.82 -8.27 4.03
N HIS A 455 -7.17 -8.76 2.98
CA HIS A 455 -6.61 -7.93 1.91
C HIS A 455 -7.67 -7.08 1.19
N ALA A 456 -8.84 -7.66 0.89
CA ALA A 456 -9.93 -6.97 0.22
C ALA A 456 -10.66 -5.97 1.13
N SER A 457 -10.48 -6.09 2.46
CA SER A 457 -11.06 -5.18 3.44
C SER A 457 -10.28 -3.87 3.62
N LYS A 458 -9.07 -3.75 3.06
CA LYS A 458 -8.29 -2.49 3.13
C LYS A 458 -9.12 -1.35 2.54
N GLY A 459 -9.16 -0.21 3.24
CA GLY A 459 -10.04 0.92 2.90
C GLY A 459 -11.47 0.81 3.46
N GLN A 460 -11.98 -0.39 3.74
CA GLN A 460 -13.33 -0.58 4.30
C GLN A 460 -13.37 -0.42 5.83
N GLN A 461 -14.59 -0.39 6.36
CA GLN A 461 -14.90 -0.36 7.79
C GLN A 461 -16.28 -0.97 8.06
N ALA A 462 -16.47 -1.49 9.27
CA ALA A 462 -17.73 -2.03 9.75
C ALA A 462 -17.91 -1.74 11.25
N ASP A 463 -19.14 -1.78 11.76
CA ASP A 463 -19.42 -1.57 13.18
C ASP A 463 -18.78 -2.69 14.02
N TYR A 464 -18.80 -3.90 13.49
CA TYR A 464 -18.30 -5.12 14.11
C TYR A 464 -17.43 -5.91 13.14
N VAL A 465 -16.35 -6.51 13.64
CA VAL A 465 -15.47 -7.39 12.85
C VAL A 465 -15.29 -8.73 13.54
N ILE A 466 -15.33 -9.81 12.77
CA ILE A 466 -15.03 -11.17 13.22
C ILE A 466 -13.87 -11.68 12.35
N VAL A 467 -12.71 -11.89 12.95
CA VAL A 467 -11.53 -12.45 12.28
C VAL A 467 -11.53 -13.96 12.44
N LEU A 468 -11.37 -14.68 11.34
CA LEU A 468 -11.41 -16.13 11.25
C LEU A 468 -10.03 -16.70 10.96
N GLY A 469 -9.81 -17.96 11.34
CA GLY A 469 -8.63 -18.73 10.94
C GLY A 469 -7.38 -18.47 11.79
N LEU A 470 -7.50 -17.98 13.02
CA LEU A 470 -6.37 -17.92 13.95
C LEU A 470 -6.03 -19.34 14.46
N GLN A 471 -5.33 -20.08 13.61
CA GLN A 471 -4.89 -21.45 13.85
C GLN A 471 -3.52 -21.68 13.21
N GLU A 472 -2.87 -22.79 13.57
CA GLU A 472 -1.75 -23.35 12.81
C GLU A 472 -2.24 -24.28 11.67
N GLY A 473 -1.33 -24.68 10.78
CA GLY A 473 -1.61 -25.62 9.68
C GLY A 473 -1.72 -24.96 8.30
N GLU A 474 -2.40 -25.62 7.35
CA GLU A 474 -2.42 -25.18 5.94
C GLU A 474 -3.22 -23.89 5.70
N ASP A 475 -4.30 -23.70 6.46
CA ASP A 475 -5.19 -22.54 6.41
C ASP A 475 -4.90 -21.53 7.54
N ALA A 476 -3.67 -21.55 8.04
CA ALA A 476 -3.24 -20.73 9.16
C ALA A 476 -3.30 -19.22 8.88
N PHE A 477 -3.56 -18.47 9.95
CA PHE A 477 -3.30 -17.05 10.03
C PHE A 477 -2.47 -16.79 11.30
N PRO A 478 -1.16 -16.49 11.19
CA PRO A 478 -0.40 -16.13 9.97
C PRO A 478 -0.25 -17.26 8.96
N ALA A 479 -0.21 -16.91 7.67
CA ALA A 479 0.06 -17.88 6.61
C ALA A 479 1.54 -18.26 6.56
N PRO A 480 1.89 -19.57 6.42
CA PRO A 480 3.29 -19.98 6.33
C PRO A 480 3.96 -19.43 5.07
N ALA A 481 5.25 -19.12 5.17
CA ALA A 481 6.06 -18.67 4.04
C ALA A 481 6.12 -19.77 2.96
N ARG A 482 5.51 -19.50 1.80
CA ARG A 482 5.41 -20.44 0.66
C ARG A 482 5.87 -19.80 -0.66
N GLU A 483 6.87 -18.94 -0.60
CA GLU A 483 7.43 -18.26 -1.77
C GLU A 483 8.29 -19.22 -2.60
N SER A 484 8.03 -19.32 -3.91
CA SER A 484 8.94 -20.05 -4.81
C SER A 484 10.20 -19.21 -5.05
N ILE A 485 11.20 -19.82 -5.68
CA ILE A 485 12.43 -19.14 -6.10
C ILE A 485 12.14 -17.88 -6.93
N MET A 486 11.07 -17.89 -7.75
CA MET A 486 10.67 -16.71 -8.51
C MET A 486 10.20 -15.56 -7.61
N GLU A 487 9.38 -15.83 -6.60
CA GLU A 487 8.93 -14.82 -5.65
C GLU A 487 10.10 -14.32 -4.79
N GLN A 488 10.95 -15.21 -4.27
CA GLN A 488 12.11 -14.84 -3.45
C GLN A 488 13.12 -13.94 -4.19
N ALA A 489 13.27 -14.13 -5.50
CA ALA A 489 14.19 -13.34 -6.32
C ALA A 489 13.59 -12.02 -6.85
N LEU A 490 12.28 -11.97 -7.10
CA LEU A 490 11.64 -10.83 -7.79
C LEU A 490 10.83 -9.92 -6.87
N LEU A 491 10.40 -10.41 -5.70
CA LEU A 491 9.76 -9.56 -4.71
C LEU A 491 10.81 -8.82 -3.87
N PRO A 492 10.46 -7.66 -3.31
CA PRO A 492 11.30 -7.02 -2.29
C PRO A 492 11.65 -7.99 -1.16
N GLN A 493 12.81 -7.84 -0.54
CA GLN A 493 13.18 -8.71 0.58
C GLN A 493 12.14 -8.58 1.71
N PRO A 494 11.72 -9.69 2.33
CA PRO A 494 10.90 -9.62 3.53
C PRO A 494 11.70 -8.97 4.67
N GLU A 495 11.01 -8.42 5.66
CA GLU A 495 11.66 -7.93 6.87
C GLU A 495 12.25 -9.08 7.69
N ASP A 496 13.32 -8.78 8.42
CA ASP A 496 13.96 -9.71 9.36
C ASP A 496 13.16 -9.78 10.68
N PHE A 497 11.89 -10.13 10.58
CA PHE A 497 11.01 -10.36 11.72
C PHE A 497 9.91 -11.37 11.39
N PRO A 498 9.61 -12.33 12.29
CA PRO A 498 8.61 -13.36 12.03
C PRO A 498 7.24 -12.79 11.68
N ASP A 499 6.71 -13.23 10.53
CA ASP A 499 5.37 -12.92 10.04
C ASP A 499 5.09 -11.41 9.91
N ALA A 500 6.11 -10.57 9.68
CA ALA A 500 5.97 -9.11 9.69
C ALA A 500 4.81 -8.57 8.83
N GLU A 501 4.64 -9.08 7.61
CA GLU A 501 3.54 -8.69 6.72
C GLU A 501 2.19 -9.25 7.18
N GLU A 502 2.14 -10.48 7.69
CA GLU A 502 0.90 -11.07 8.24
C GLU A 502 0.49 -10.38 9.56
N ARG A 503 1.44 -9.79 10.31
CA ARG A 503 1.16 -8.92 11.46
C ARG A 503 0.52 -7.60 11.03
N ARG A 504 1.02 -6.97 9.96
CA ARG A 504 0.34 -5.81 9.32
C ARG A 504 -1.04 -6.19 8.81
N LEU A 505 -1.19 -7.41 8.29
CA LEU A 505 -2.50 -7.92 7.87
C LEU A 505 -3.46 -8.02 9.06
N LEU A 506 -3.01 -8.52 10.21
CA LEU A 506 -3.84 -8.56 11.43
C LEU A 506 -4.17 -7.15 11.92
N TYR A 507 -3.22 -6.22 11.91
CA TYR A 507 -3.47 -4.80 12.20
C TYR A 507 -4.57 -4.23 11.28
N VAL A 508 -4.51 -4.51 9.98
CA VAL A 508 -5.56 -4.10 9.03
C VAL A 508 -6.91 -4.67 9.45
N ALA A 509 -6.99 -5.96 9.80
CA ALA A 509 -8.23 -6.62 10.25
C ALA A 509 -8.80 -5.98 11.53
N LEU A 510 -7.99 -5.79 12.56
CA LEU A 510 -8.39 -5.16 13.84
C LEU A 510 -8.96 -3.76 13.60
N THR A 511 -8.28 -2.96 12.76
CA THR A 511 -8.64 -1.57 12.48
C THR A 511 -9.77 -1.39 11.45
N ARG A 512 -10.47 -2.47 11.07
CA ARG A 512 -11.72 -2.38 10.30
C ARG A 512 -12.95 -2.13 11.18
N ALA A 513 -12.90 -2.50 12.47
CA ALA A 513 -14.04 -2.38 13.38
C ALA A 513 -14.17 -0.97 13.96
N ARG A 514 -15.39 -0.49 14.14
CA ARG A 514 -15.67 0.73 14.92
C ARG A 514 -15.84 0.42 16.40
N HIS A 515 -16.62 -0.62 16.72
CA HIS A 515 -17.04 -0.92 18.09
C HIS A 515 -16.35 -2.14 18.67
N ARG A 516 -16.42 -3.30 18.00
CA ARG A 516 -15.84 -4.54 18.55
C ARG A 516 -15.23 -5.46 17.51
N VAL A 517 -14.20 -6.19 17.94
CA VAL A 517 -13.51 -7.24 17.19
C VAL A 517 -13.56 -8.54 17.97
N TRP A 518 -13.98 -9.62 17.30
CA TRP A 518 -13.80 -10.99 17.79
C TRP A 518 -12.74 -11.70 16.94
N LEU A 519 -11.78 -12.33 17.61
CA LEU A 519 -10.69 -13.08 17.01
C LEU A 519 -10.96 -14.56 17.27
N LEU A 520 -11.47 -15.25 16.25
CA LEU A 520 -11.82 -16.66 16.35
C LEU A 520 -10.59 -17.54 16.16
N PHE A 521 -10.21 -18.23 17.23
CA PHE A 521 -9.03 -19.08 17.28
C PHE A 521 -9.37 -20.56 17.51
N ASN A 522 -8.55 -21.43 16.95
CA ASN A 522 -8.67 -22.86 17.17
C ASN A 522 -8.06 -23.24 18.53
N LYS A 523 -8.83 -23.94 19.38
CA LYS A 523 -8.37 -24.32 20.72
C LYS A 523 -7.28 -25.39 20.73
N ALA A 524 -7.32 -26.31 19.76
CA ALA A 524 -6.39 -27.43 19.70
C ALA A 524 -5.04 -27.02 19.09
N GLN A 525 -5.08 -26.12 18.10
CA GLN A 525 -3.91 -25.62 17.37
C GLN A 525 -4.00 -24.10 17.21
N PRO A 526 -3.83 -23.34 18.31
CA PRO A 526 -4.00 -21.89 18.29
C PRO A 526 -2.90 -21.22 17.46
N SER A 527 -3.25 -20.15 16.75
CA SER A 527 -2.26 -19.30 16.08
C SER A 527 -1.25 -18.72 17.07
N PRO A 528 0.03 -18.52 16.68
CA PRO A 528 1.01 -17.81 17.49
C PRO A 528 0.58 -16.38 17.83
N PHE A 529 -0.31 -15.76 17.05
CA PHE A 529 -0.84 -14.43 17.37
C PHE A 529 -1.72 -14.41 18.62
N VAL A 530 -2.31 -15.54 19.03
CA VAL A 530 -3.19 -15.63 20.20
C VAL A 530 -2.45 -15.27 21.48
N GLU A 531 -1.26 -15.83 21.69
CA GLU A 531 -0.44 -15.56 22.89
C GLU A 531 -0.01 -14.09 22.95
N ILE A 532 0.36 -13.52 21.79
CA ILE A 532 0.74 -12.11 21.67
C ILE A 532 -0.43 -11.20 22.03
N LEU A 533 -1.63 -11.51 21.54
CA LEU A 533 -2.84 -10.74 21.84
C LEU A 533 -3.23 -10.84 23.32
N GLN A 534 -3.06 -12.01 23.94
CA GLN A 534 -3.27 -12.17 25.39
C GLN A 534 -2.27 -11.35 26.21
N ALA A 535 -1.00 -11.29 25.79
CA ALA A 535 0.01 -10.45 26.42
C ALA A 535 -0.29 -8.95 26.31
N LEU A 536 -1.12 -8.56 25.33
CA LEU A 536 -1.67 -7.20 25.17
C LEU A 536 -3.05 -7.04 25.86
N ASP A 537 -3.36 -7.91 26.81
CA ASP A 537 -4.58 -7.93 27.62
C ASP A 537 -5.88 -8.19 26.83
N ALA A 538 -5.84 -8.81 25.65
CA ALA A 538 -7.06 -9.24 24.96
C ALA A 538 -7.71 -10.42 25.73
N PRO A 539 -8.92 -10.27 26.30
CA PRO A 539 -9.56 -11.32 27.07
C PRO A 539 -9.95 -12.53 26.22
N VAL A 540 -9.78 -13.73 26.78
CA VAL A 540 -10.32 -14.98 26.23
C VAL A 540 -11.72 -15.22 26.80
N ALA A 541 -12.73 -15.20 25.94
CA ALA A 541 -14.11 -15.44 26.34
C ALA A 541 -14.48 -16.92 26.22
N ARG A 542 -15.15 -17.45 27.26
CA ARG A 542 -15.71 -18.82 27.24
C ARG A 542 -17.01 -18.93 26.45
N LYS A 543 -17.76 -17.82 26.37
CA LYS A 543 -19.03 -17.67 25.66
C LYS A 543 -19.05 -16.31 24.96
N PRO A 544 -19.77 -16.16 23.84
CA PRO A 544 -19.88 -14.91 23.10
C PRO A 544 -20.37 -13.72 23.94
#